data_AF-S0F6D0-F1
#
_entry.id   AF-S0F6D0-F1
#
_cell.length_a   1.000
_cell.length_b   1.000
_cell.length_c   1.000
_cell.angle_alpha   90.00
_cell.angle_beta   90.00
_cell.angle_gamma   90.00
#
_symmetry.space_group_name_H-M   'P 1'
#
loop_
_entity.id
_entity.type
_entity.pdbx_description
1 polymer ?
#
loop_
_entity_poly.entity_id
_entity_poly.type
_entity_poly.pdbx_seq_one_letter_code
_entity_poly.pdbx_strand_id
1 'polypeptide(L)' 'MKYHDRDDKVGMEAIGNACPEDKEQAIRLYGIFKDADALDRFRLGANGLDTRFLRNSEAMLLVDFARDLVRQTV' A
#
# COMPACT_ATOMS: atom_id res chain seq x y z
N MET A 1 -12.58 -15.89 2.93
CA MET A 1 -12.63 -14.41 2.82
C MET A 1 -12.88 -13.70 4.17
N LYS A 2 -12.48 -14.29 5.32
CA LYS A 2 -12.74 -13.75 6.67
C LYS A 2 -11.70 -12.72 7.16
N TYR A 3 -10.55 -12.66 6.47
CA TYR A 3 -9.39 -11.83 6.82
C TYR A 3 -8.99 -10.88 5.69
N HIS A 4 -9.93 -10.53 4.80
CA HIS A 4 -9.66 -9.47 3.83
C HIS A 4 -9.60 -8.14 4.55
N ASP A 5 -8.61 -7.34 4.17
CA ASP A 5 -8.46 -6.01 4.74
C ASP A 5 -9.70 -5.16 4.47
N ARG A 6 -10.05 -4.30 5.43
CA ARG A 6 -11.24 -3.45 5.34
C ARG A 6 -11.00 -2.31 4.35
N ASP A 7 -12.09 -1.69 3.91
CA ASP A 7 -12.03 -0.49 3.07
C ASP A 7 -11.16 0.58 3.72
N ASP A 8 -10.30 1.20 2.91
CA ASP A 8 -9.35 2.21 3.37
C ASP A 8 -10.04 3.37 4.08
N LYS A 9 -11.26 3.74 3.67
CA LYS A 9 -12.06 4.79 4.32
C LYS A 9 -12.34 4.45 5.78
N VAL A 10 -12.72 3.20 6.06
CA VAL A 10 -13.00 2.73 7.43
C VAL A 10 -11.72 2.78 8.27
N GLY A 11 -10.58 2.40 7.68
CA GLY A 11 -9.28 2.49 8.35
C GLY A 11 -8.88 3.93 8.66
N MET A 12 -8.98 4.83 7.68
CA MET A 12 -8.62 6.24 7.85
C MET A 12 -9.52 6.97 8.85
N GLU A 13 -10.82 6.68 8.86
CA GLU A 13 -11.75 7.21 9.86
C GLU A 13 -11.39 6.74 11.27
N ALA A 14 -11.13 5.44 11.44
CA ALA A 14 -10.72 4.88 12.73
C ALA A 14 -9.42 5.50 13.24
N ILE A 15 -8.41 5.65 12.37
CA ILE A 15 -7.14 6.31 12.70
C ILE A 15 -7.36 7.77 13.07
N GLY A 16 -8.17 8.50 12.30
CA GLY A 16 -8.45 9.90 12.59
C GLY A 16 -9.16 10.12 13.94
N ASN A 17 -9.98 9.16 14.37
CA ASN A 17 -10.62 9.20 15.68
C ASN A 17 -9.67 8.77 16.82
N ALA A 18 -8.72 7.87 16.55
CA ALA A 18 -7.77 7.38 17.55
C ALA A 18 -6.61 8.35 17.79
N CYS A 19 -6.15 9.05 16.75
CA CYS A 19 -5.04 10.01 16.79
C CYS A 19 -5.49 11.36 16.21
N PRO A 20 -6.35 12.13 16.89
CA PRO A 20 -6.91 13.36 16.34
C PRO A 20 -5.85 14.45 16.10
N GLU A 21 -4.90 14.62 17.00
CA GLU A 21 -3.85 15.65 16.91
C GLU A 21 -2.85 15.37 15.77
N ASP A 22 -2.50 14.10 15.54
CA ASP A 22 -1.53 13.66 14.52
C ASP A 22 -2.22 12.99 13.32
N LYS A 23 -3.51 13.26 13.11
CA LYS A 23 -4.37 12.53 12.16
C LYS A 23 -3.76 12.43 10.77
N GLU A 24 -3.26 13.54 10.25
CA GLU A 24 -2.69 13.60 8.90
C GLU A 24 -1.41 12.75 8.79
N GLN A 25 -0.53 12.81 9.78
CA GLN A 25 0.70 12.01 9.79
C GLN A 25 0.38 10.52 9.96
N ALA A 26 -0.58 10.18 10.82
CA ALA A 26 -1.02 8.80 11.03
C ALA A 26 -1.67 8.21 9.77
N ILE A 27 -2.53 8.97 9.08
CA ILE A 27 -3.12 8.54 7.79
C ILE A 27 -2.05 8.38 6.71
N ARG A 28 -1.05 9.28 6.67
CA ARG A 28 0.06 9.17 5.71
C ARG A 28 0.88 7.90 5.96
N LEU A 29 1.25 7.62 7.21
CA LEU A 29 1.97 6.40 7.59
C LEU A 29 1.17 5.15 7.24
N TYR A 30 -0.14 5.15 7.50
CA TYR A 30 -1.03 4.08 7.09
C TYR A 30 -0.99 3.84 5.58
N GLY A 31 -1.06 4.90 4.76
CA GLY A 31 -0.92 4.79 3.31
C GLY A 31 0.42 4.18 2.88
N ILE A 32 1.52 4.61 3.48
CA ILE A 32 2.87 4.05 3.21
C ILE A 32 2.92 2.54 3.49
N PHE A 33 2.36 2.10 4.63
CA PHE A 33 2.34 0.67 4.96
C PHE A 33 1.45 -0.15 4.00
N LYS A 34 0.34 0.43 3.54
CA LYS A 34 -0.55 -0.22 2.58
C LYS A 34 0.09 -0.35 1.20
N ASP A 35 0.91 0.63 0.80
CA ASP A 35 1.71 0.54 -0.42
C ASP A 35 2.83 -0.50 -0.31
N ALA A 36 3.47 -0.59 0.86
CA ALA A 36 4.45 -1.63 1.13
C ALA A 36 3.84 -3.04 1.05
N ASP A 37 2.64 -3.26 1.63
CA ASP A 37 1.89 -4.52 1.50
C ASP A 37 1.51 -4.83 0.05
N ALA A 38 1.07 -3.82 -0.72
CA ALA A 38 0.76 -3.99 -2.14
C ALA A 38 1.99 -4.40 -2.95
N LEU A 39 3.15 -3.79 -2.68
CA LEU A 39 4.43 -4.13 -3.32
C LEU A 39 4.92 -5.53 -2.93
N ASP A 40 4.73 -5.98 -1.70
CA ASP A 40 5.08 -7.34 -1.24
C ASP A 40 4.42 -8.43 -2.09
N ARG A 41 3.30 -8.14 -2.77
CA ARG A 41 2.61 -9.08 -3.66
C ARG A 41 3.44 -9.54 -4.85
N PHE A 42 4.55 -8.88 -5.18
CA PHE A 42 5.51 -9.40 -6.16
C PHE A 42 6.05 -10.80 -5.78
N ARG A 43 6.01 -11.17 -4.49
CA ARG A 43 6.33 -12.54 -4.05
C ARG A 43 5.42 -13.61 -4.66
N LEU A 44 4.25 -13.24 -5.16
CA LEU A 44 3.29 -14.13 -5.81
C LEU A 44 3.55 -14.27 -7.32
N GLY A 45 4.54 -13.56 -7.86
CA GLY A 45 4.98 -13.61 -9.26
C GLY A 45 5.13 -12.21 -9.87
N ALA A 46 5.72 -12.16 -11.07
CA ALA A 46 6.03 -10.92 -11.78
C ALA A 46 4.81 -10.00 -12.05
N ASN A 47 3.61 -10.58 -12.08
CA ASN A 47 2.33 -9.86 -12.26
C ASN A 47 1.53 -9.74 -10.93
N GLY A 48 2.16 -9.99 -9.78
CA GLY A 48 1.49 -10.00 -8.48
C GLY A 48 1.07 -8.62 -7.98
N LEU A 49 1.70 -7.54 -8.49
CA LEU A 49 1.34 -6.17 -8.16
C LEU A 49 0.12 -5.69 -8.96
N ASP A 50 -0.91 -5.24 -8.24
CA ASP A 50 -2.02 -4.48 -8.79
C ASP A 50 -1.91 -3.02 -8.30
N THR A 51 -1.61 -2.12 -9.23
CA THR A 51 -1.31 -0.70 -8.95
C THR A 51 -2.50 0.07 -8.39
N ARG A 52 -3.74 -0.46 -8.49
CA ARG A 52 -4.93 0.14 -7.87
C ARG A 52 -4.86 0.13 -6.34
N PHE A 53 -3.97 -0.69 -5.77
CA PHE A 53 -3.69 -0.73 -4.34
C PHE A 53 -2.48 0.14 -3.93
N LEU A 54 -1.96 1.00 -4.81
CA LEU A 54 -0.99 2.02 -4.42
C LEU A 54 -1.73 3.34 -4.16
N ARG A 55 -1.51 3.91 -2.98
CA ARG A 55 -2.20 5.09 -2.44
C ARG A 55 -1.36 6.36 -2.64
N ASN A 56 -0.04 6.24 -2.65
CA ASN A 56 0.86 7.38 -2.82
C ASN A 56 1.36 7.50 -4.26
N SER A 57 1.46 8.74 -4.74
CA SER A 57 1.96 9.03 -6.09
C SER A 57 3.42 8.64 -6.26
N GLU A 58 4.22 8.76 -5.19
CA GLU A 58 5.62 8.35 -5.16
C GLU A 58 5.76 6.85 -5.40
N ALA A 59 4.89 6.03 -4.80
CA ALA A 59 4.89 4.59 -5.02
C ALA A 59 4.51 4.24 -6.47
N MET A 60 3.54 4.98 -7.05
CA MET A 60 3.14 4.83 -8.45
C MET A 60 4.27 5.11 -9.44
N LEU A 61 5.11 6.12 -9.17
CA LEU A 61 6.26 6.46 -10.02
C LEU A 61 7.36 5.39 -10.01
N LEU A 62 7.40 4.54 -8.99
CA LEU A 62 8.42 3.50 -8.82
C LEU A 62 7.95 2.12 -9.30
N VAL A 63 6.73 1.98 -9.82
CA VAL A 63 6.16 0.70 -10.23
C VAL A 63 7.01 0.01 -11.29
N ASP A 64 7.44 0.73 -12.33
CA ASP A 64 8.20 0.14 -13.43
C ASP A 64 9.59 -0.29 -12.96
N PHE A 65 10.23 0.52 -12.12
CA PHE A 65 11.47 0.14 -11.44
C PHE A 65 11.31 -1.15 -10.63
N ALA A 66 10.24 -1.27 -9.84
CA ALA A 66 9.97 -2.47 -9.04
C ALA A 66 9.73 -3.71 -9.92
N ARG A 67 8.98 -3.57 -11.02
CA ARG A 67 8.76 -4.66 -11.99
C ARG A 67 10.05 -5.14 -12.62
N ASP A 68 10.91 -4.21 -13.03
CA ASP A 68 12.19 -4.53 -13.65
C ASP A 68 13.14 -5.20 -12.67
N LEU A 69 13.18 -4.75 -11.42
CA LEU A 69 13.96 -5.40 -10.36
C LEU A 69 13.51 -6.85 -10.12
N VAL A 70 12.19 -7.08 -10.04
CA VAL A 70 11.64 -8.43 -9.86
C VAL A 70 12.03 -9.31 -11.04
N ARG A 71 11.81 -8.86 -12.29
CA ARG A 71 12.19 -9.62 -13.50
C ARG A 71 13.67 -10.00 -13.57
N GLN A 72 14.57 -9.22 -12.99
CA GLN A 72 16.00 -9.49 -12.96
C GLN A 72 16.41 -10.50 -11.86
N THR A 73 15.51 -10.80 -10.92
CA THR A 73 15.79 -11.62 -9.73
C THR A 73 14.99 -12.93 -9.67
N VAL A 74 14.10 -13.18 -10.64
CA VAL A 74 13.42 -14.47 -10.87
C VAL A 74 14.11 -15.24 -12.00
#